data_AF-A0A2W6CV82-F1
#
_entry.id   AF-A0A2W6CV82-F1
#
_cell.length_a   1.000
_cell.length_b   1.000
_cell.length_c   1.000
_cell.angle_alpha   90.00
_cell.angle_beta   90.00
_cell.angle_gamma   90.00
#
_symmetry.space_group_name_H-M   'P 1'
#
loop_
_entity.id
_entity.type
_entity.pdbx_description
1 polymer ?
#
loop_
_entity_poly.entity_id
_entity_poly.type
_entity_poly.pdbx_seq_one_letter_code
_entity_poly.pdbx_strand_id
1 'polypeptide(L)' 'MPPKKKKLAAVIKLQIHAGAANPAPPVGPALGQHGVNIMEF' A
#
# COMPACT_ATOMS: atom_id res chain seq x y z
N MET A 1 -18.63 -1.64 -22.44
CA MET A 1 -17.29 -2.22 -22.19
C MET A 1 -17.38 -3.13 -20.98
N PRO A 2 -16.95 -4.41 -21.04
CA PRO A 2 -16.97 -5.29 -19.88
C PRO A 2 -15.94 -4.80 -18.83
N PRO A 3 -16.17 -5.00 -17.53
CA PRO A 3 -15.21 -4.59 -16.50
C PRO A 3 -13.94 -5.43 -16.65
N LYS A 4 -12.81 -4.78 -16.96
CA LYS A 4 -11.49 -5.42 -16.96
C LYS A 4 -11.28 -6.08 -15.58
N LYS A 5 -11.10 -7.41 -15.56
CA LYS A 5 -10.64 -8.13 -14.36
C LYS A 5 -9.39 -7.43 -13.83
N LYS A 6 -9.51 -6.74 -12.69
CA LYS A 6 -8.38 -6.08 -12.03
C LYS A 6 -7.38 -7.18 -11.66
N LYS A 7 -6.21 -7.15 -12.31
CA LYS A 7 -5.12 -8.06 -11.97
C LYS A 7 -4.50 -7.60 -10.65
N LEU A 8 -3.93 -8.53 -9.89
CA LEU A 8 -3.15 -8.22 -8.70
C LEU A 8 -2.03 -7.23 -9.08
N ALA A 9 -1.96 -6.07 -8.40
CA ALA A 9 -1.02 -5.02 -8.75
C ALA A 9 0.37 -5.28 -8.14
N ALA A 10 0.43 -5.57 -6.83
CA ALA A 10 1.63 -5.92 -6.09
C ALA A 10 1.27 -6.64 -4.78
N VAL A 11 2.21 -7.41 -4.23
CA VAL A 11 2.12 -7.97 -2.88
C VAL A 11 3.27 -7.40 -2.06
N ILE A 12 2.93 -6.72 -0.97
CA ILE A 12 3.90 -6.05 -0.10
C ILE A 12 3.84 -6.75 1.25
N LYS A 13 5.01 -7.20 1.73
CA LYS A 13 5.16 -7.70 3.10
C LYS A 13 5.85 -6.62 3.91
N LEU A 14 5.13 -6.06 4.88
CA LEU A 14 5.64 -5.04 5.77
C LEU A 14 5.54 -5.52 7.21
N GLN A 15 6.65 -5.48 7.94
CA GLN A 15 6.67 -5.70 9.38
C GLN A 15 6.69 -4.35 10.08
N ILE A 16 5.65 -4.07 10.85
CA ILE A 16 5.53 -2.87 11.68
C ILE A 16 4.95 -3.23 13.03
N HIS A 17 5.27 -2.41 14.02
CA HIS A 17 4.64 -2.48 15.33
C HIS A 17 3.15 -2.15 15.23
N ALA A 18 2.35 -2.66 16.17
CA ALA A 18 0.91 -2.37 16.22
C ALA A 18 0.68 -0.86 16.35
N GLY A 19 -0.24 -0.31 15.55
CA GLY A 19 -0.54 1.13 15.53
C GLY A 19 0.50 2.00 14.80
N ALA A 20 1.56 1.43 14.23
CA ALA A 20 2.57 2.15 13.46
C ALA A 20 2.26 2.19 11.94
N ALA A 21 1.01 1.96 11.53
CA ALA A 21 0.57 2.16 10.16
C ALA A 21 0.34 3.67 9.95
N ASN A 22 1.36 4.38 9.51
CA ASN A 22 1.30 5.81 9.26
C ASN A 22 2.16 6.16 8.03
N PRO A 23 2.11 7.40 7.51
CA PRO A 23 2.88 7.79 6.33
C PRO A 23 4.41 7.79 6.50
N ALA A 24 4.91 7.55 7.72
CA ALA A 24 6.35 7.55 7.98
C ALA A 24 7.04 6.31 7.37
N PRO A 25 8.36 6.34 7.17
CA PRO A 25 9.12 5.14 6.86
C PRO A 25 8.90 4.07 7.93
N PRO A 26 8.72 2.78 7.58
CA PRO A 26 8.86 2.15 6.25
C PRO A 26 7.55 2.05 5.43
N VAL A 27 6.40 2.43 6.01
CA VAL A 27 5.06 2.21 5.43
C VAL A 27 4.80 3.14 4.24
N GLY A 28 5.01 4.45 4.42
CA GLY A 28 4.78 5.45 3.38
C GLY A 28 5.56 5.18 2.09
N PRO A 29 6.89 4.99 2.16
CA PRO A 29 7.68 4.64 0.99
C PRO A 29 7.22 3.34 0.30
N ALA A 30 6.92 2.28 1.07
CA ALA A 30 6.52 0.99 0.51
C ALA A 30 5.18 1.07 -0.21
N LEU A 31 4.17 1.71 0.39
CA LEU A 31 2.85 1.85 -0.22
C LEU A 31 2.85 2.85 -1.39
N GLY A 32 3.55 3.97 -1.25
CA GLY A 32 3.65 5.00 -2.28
C GLY A 32 4.33 4.52 -3.56
N GLN A 33 5.37 3.69 -3.45
CA GLN A 33 6.04 3.08 -4.60
C GLN A 33 5.11 2.22 -5.46
N HIS A 34 4.03 1.69 -4.87
CA HIS A 34 3.04 0.87 -5.55
C HIS A 34 1.77 1.66 -5.94
N GLY A 35 1.79 2.98 -5.81
CA GLY A 35 0.65 3.85 -6.14
C GLY A 35 -0.55 3.66 -5.20
N VAL A 36 -0.33 3.15 -4.00
CA VAL A 36 -1.35 3.05 -2.96
C VAL A 36 -1.45 4.41 -2.27
N ASN A 37 -2.68 4.92 -2.11
CA ASN A 37 -2.90 6.18 -1.39
C ASN A 37 -2.56 6.02 0.09
N ILE A 38 -1.56 6.78 0.55
CA ILE A 38 -1.05 6.73 1.93
C ILE A 38 -1.91 7.58 2.88
N MET A 39 -2.64 8.57 2.38
CA MET A 39 -3.44 9.50 3.21
C MET A 39 -4.63 8.85 3.92
N GLU A 40 -5.00 7.61 3.58
CA GLU A 40 -6.05 6.84 4.26
C GLU A 40 -5.50 5.91 5.37
N PHE A 41 -4.18 5.87 5.59
CA PHE A 41 -3.52 5.02 6.59
C PHE A 41 -3.01 5.80 7.80
#